data_AF-A0A843B1L8-F1
#
_entry.id   AF-A0A843B1L8-F1
#
_cell.length_a   1.000
_cell.length_b   1.000
_cell.length_c   1.000
_cell.angle_alpha   90.00
_cell.angle_beta   90.00
_cell.angle_gamma   90.00
#
_symmetry.space_group_name_H-M   'P 1'
#
loop_
_entity.id
_entity.type
_entity.pdbx_description
1 polymer ?
#
loop_
_entity_poly.entity_id
_entity_poly.type
_entity_poly.pdbx_seq_one_letter_code
_entity_poly.pdbx_strand_id
1 'polypeptide(L)'
;MSHRALIAAALVLIIAALCFAPSISATNAPSGLQATSGTGYIDLSWQTVPGADNYYLYRGNGDGMTPVANLTAPITAYHDGDVDEGVNYLYYVTAWDNGTQSAPSNTISVTVLSEDEDSVILPVLAIVLSVIAIQVCVVMLLYFFRQKAQP
;
A
#
# COMPACT_ATOMS: atom_id res chain seq x y z
N MET A 1 -60.66 25.13 -12.10
CA MET A 1 -59.40 24.36 -12.04
C MET A 1 -59.57 23.35 -10.92
N SER A 2 -59.76 22.06 -11.24
CA SER A 2 -60.18 21.07 -10.25
C SER A 2 -59.02 20.71 -9.31
N HIS A 3 -59.28 20.56 -8.01
CA HIS A 3 -58.30 20.15 -6.99
C HIS A 3 -57.49 18.91 -7.40
N ARG A 4 -58.09 18.04 -8.22
CA ARG A 4 -57.48 16.83 -8.80
C ARG A 4 -56.31 17.14 -9.75
N ALA A 5 -56.39 18.24 -10.50
CA ALA A 5 -55.32 18.69 -11.40
C ALA A 5 -54.13 19.30 -10.64
N LEU A 6 -54.39 19.99 -9.53
CA LEU A 6 -53.36 20.56 -8.65
C LEU A 6 -52.57 19.46 -7.91
N ILE A 7 -53.27 18.44 -7.40
CA ILE A 7 -52.63 17.31 -6.70
C ILE A 7 -51.78 16.46 -7.67
N ALA A 8 -52.27 16.21 -8.88
CA ALA A 8 -51.51 15.46 -9.90
C ALA A 8 -50.25 16.22 -10.35
N ALA A 9 -50.34 17.54 -10.57
CA ALA A 9 -49.18 18.36 -10.92
C ALA A 9 -48.14 18.43 -9.79
N ALA A 10 -48.59 18.55 -8.53
CA ALA A 10 -47.69 18.54 -7.37
C ALA A 10 -46.97 17.18 -7.21
N LEU A 11 -47.67 16.06 -7.42
CA LEU A 11 -47.06 14.72 -7.31
C LEU A 11 -46.01 14.47 -8.41
N VAL A 12 -46.27 14.93 -9.65
CA VAL A 12 -45.33 14.80 -10.77
C VAL A 12 -44.08 15.67 -10.55
N LEU A 13 -44.24 16.89 -10.02
CA LEU A 13 -43.11 17.75 -9.64
C LEU A 13 -42.28 17.17 -8.49
N ILE A 14 -42.91 16.52 -7.51
CA ILE A 14 -42.22 15.86 -6.40
C ILE A 14 -41.46 14.61 -6.88
N ILE A 15 -42.05 13.78 -7.75
CA ILE A 15 -41.37 12.61 -8.32
C ILE A 15 -40.20 13.06 -9.22
N ALA A 16 -40.36 14.11 -10.01
CA ALA A 16 -39.27 14.69 -10.80
C ALA A 16 -38.14 15.24 -9.92
N ALA A 17 -38.47 15.86 -8.78
CA ALA A 17 -37.48 16.33 -7.80
C ALA A 17 -36.78 15.19 -7.05
N LEU A 18 -37.47 14.06 -6.78
CA LEU A 18 -36.84 12.85 -6.22
C LEU A 18 -35.93 12.12 -7.23
N CYS A 19 -36.13 12.30 -8.53
CA CYS A 19 -35.24 11.78 -9.58
C CYS A 19 -34.06 12.70 -9.90
N PHE A 20 -34.03 13.91 -9.33
CA PHE A 20 -32.97 14.90 -9.55
C PHE A 20 -32.11 15.04 -8.29
N ALA A 21 -31.50 13.94 -7.86
CA ALA A 21 -30.38 14.06 -6.94
C ALA A 21 -29.26 14.83 -7.67
N PRO A 22 -28.64 15.87 -7.07
CA PRO A 22 -27.47 16.47 -7.65
C PRO A 22 -26.41 15.38 -7.81
N SER A 23 -26.03 15.07 -9.04
CA SER A 23 -24.81 14.30 -9.29
C SER A 23 -23.65 15.18 -8.87
N ILE A 24 -23.17 14.99 -7.63
CA ILE A 24 -21.87 15.51 -7.20
C ILE A 24 -20.86 14.79 -8.10
N SER A 25 -20.41 15.48 -9.15
CA SER A 25 -19.43 14.94 -10.08
C SER A 25 -18.10 14.73 -9.34
N ALA A 26 -17.36 13.67 -9.67
CA ALA A 26 -16.07 13.34 -9.04
C ALA A 26 -14.93 14.30 -9.44
N THR A 27 -15.22 15.59 -9.53
CA THR A 27 -14.21 16.65 -9.70
C THR A 27 -13.28 16.77 -8.51
N ASN A 28 -13.66 16.20 -7.36
CA ASN A 28 -12.85 16.22 -6.16
C ASN A 28 -11.73 15.18 -6.27
N ALA A 29 -10.50 15.63 -6.09
CA ALA A 29 -9.36 14.73 -5.92
C ALA A 29 -9.60 13.80 -4.71
N PRO A 30 -9.17 12.53 -4.76
CA PRO A 30 -9.11 11.71 -3.57
C PRO A 30 -8.22 12.35 -2.51
N SER A 31 -8.54 12.11 -1.24
CA SER A 31 -7.78 12.63 -0.09
C SER A 31 -7.36 11.51 0.85
N GLY A 32 -6.41 11.82 1.72
CA GLY A 32 -5.94 10.89 2.75
C GLY A 32 -5.25 9.66 2.18
N LEU A 33 -4.54 9.81 1.06
CA LEU A 33 -3.69 8.74 0.55
C LEU A 33 -2.59 8.46 1.58
N GLN A 34 -2.50 7.20 2.01
CA GLN A 34 -1.53 6.69 2.96
C GLN A 34 -0.94 5.38 2.43
N ALA A 35 0.30 5.08 2.84
CA ALA A 35 0.96 3.82 2.54
C ALA A 35 1.55 3.19 3.81
N THR A 36 1.52 1.87 3.85
CA THR A 36 2.26 1.04 4.81
C THR A 36 3.19 0.14 4.02
N SER A 37 4.48 0.20 4.32
CA SER A 37 5.49 -0.61 3.66
C SER A 37 5.68 -1.95 4.37
N GLY A 38 5.83 -3.02 3.60
CA GLY A 38 6.21 -4.35 4.05
C GLY A 38 7.40 -4.88 3.26
N THR A 39 7.86 -6.09 3.60
CA THR A 39 8.98 -6.74 2.89
C THR A 39 8.57 -7.06 1.45
N GLY A 40 9.09 -6.31 0.49
CA GLY A 40 8.80 -6.48 -0.94
C GLY A 40 7.40 -6.03 -1.38
N TYR A 41 6.69 -5.24 -0.58
CA TYR A 41 5.37 -4.70 -0.97
C TYR A 41 5.03 -3.37 -0.30
N ILE A 42 4.03 -2.69 -0.84
CA ILE A 42 3.42 -1.49 -0.25
C ILE A 42 1.89 -1.63 -0.28
N ASP A 43 1.25 -1.50 0.89
CA ASP A 43 -0.20 -1.39 1.01
C ASP A 43 -0.63 0.07 1.01
N LEU A 44 -1.52 0.45 0.09
CA LEU A 44 -2.02 1.80 -0.07
C LEU A 44 -3.51 1.89 0.26
N SER A 45 -3.95 3.01 0.83
CA SER A 45 -5.36 3.32 1.04
C SER A 45 -5.66 4.81 0.93
N TRP A 46 -6.87 5.16 0.53
CA TRP A 46 -7.36 6.54 0.41
C TRP A 46 -8.85 6.63 0.76
N GLN A 47 -9.37 7.85 0.83
CA GLN A 47 -10.79 8.11 1.08
C GLN A 47 -11.62 8.00 -0.20
N THR A 48 -12.84 7.47 -0.08
CA THR A 48 -13.80 7.41 -1.19
C THR A 48 -14.21 8.80 -1.64
N VAL A 49 -14.22 9.01 -2.96
CA VAL A 49 -14.80 10.17 -3.64
C VAL A 49 -16.23 9.82 -4.08
N PRO A 50 -17.27 10.52 -3.59
CA PRO A 50 -18.64 10.34 -4.07
C PRO A 50 -18.75 10.57 -5.58
N GLY A 51 -19.43 9.66 -6.27
CA GLY A 51 -19.63 9.75 -7.73
C GLY A 51 -18.46 9.25 -8.58
N ALA A 52 -17.35 8.79 -7.98
CA ALA A 52 -16.28 8.18 -8.76
C ALA A 52 -16.70 6.81 -9.32
N ASP A 53 -16.43 6.59 -10.60
CA ASP A 53 -16.55 5.29 -11.26
C ASP A 53 -15.31 4.42 -11.01
N ASN A 54 -14.12 5.05 -11.05
CA ASN A 54 -12.84 4.37 -10.88
C ASN A 54 -11.82 5.25 -10.16
N TYR A 55 -10.75 4.60 -9.69
CA TYR A 55 -9.53 5.24 -9.21
C TYR A 55 -8.33 4.77 -10.03
N TYR A 56 -7.50 5.71 -10.44
CA TYR A 56 -6.22 5.41 -11.08
C TYR A 56 -5.10 5.68 -10.09
N LEU A 57 -4.35 4.63 -9.76
CA LEU A 57 -3.17 4.74 -8.91
C LEU A 57 -1.93 4.92 -9.79
N TYR A 58 -1.11 5.91 -9.44
CA TYR A 58 0.13 6.20 -10.13
C TYR A 58 1.32 5.97 -9.21
N ARG A 59 2.40 5.44 -9.77
CA ARG A 59 3.67 5.17 -9.09
C ARG A 59 4.85 5.74 -9.87
N GLY A 60 5.87 6.19 -9.17
CA GLY A 60 7.12 6.66 -9.76
C GLY A 60 8.31 6.51 -8.82
N ASN A 61 9.54 6.64 -9.33
CA ASN A 61 10.78 6.56 -8.55
C ASN A 61 11.79 7.68 -8.89
N GLY A 62 11.32 8.81 -9.44
CA GLY A 62 12.15 9.96 -9.82
C GLY A 62 12.16 10.27 -11.32
N ASP A 63 11.90 9.28 -12.16
CA ASP A 63 11.89 9.42 -13.63
C ASP A 63 10.50 9.78 -14.22
N GLY A 64 9.50 9.97 -13.35
CA GLY A 64 8.12 10.25 -13.72
C GLY A 64 7.13 9.34 -13.00
N MET A 65 5.86 9.49 -13.32
CA MET A 65 4.75 8.76 -12.70
C MET A 65 3.99 7.97 -13.78
N THR A 66 3.74 6.68 -13.53
CA THR A 66 3.02 5.79 -14.44
C THR A 66 1.81 5.17 -13.74
N PRO A 67 0.70 4.93 -14.44
CA PRO A 67 -0.45 4.26 -13.86
C PRO A 67 -0.10 2.79 -13.60
N VAL A 68 -0.33 2.33 -12.37
CA VAL A 68 -0.09 0.94 -11.94
C VAL A 68 -1.37 0.18 -11.64
N ALA A 69 -2.46 0.88 -11.34
CA ALA A 69 -3.76 0.26 -11.11
C ALA A 69 -4.92 1.12 -11.63
N ASN A 70 -5.99 0.44 -12.07
CA ASN A 70 -7.30 1.02 -12.33
C ASN A 70 -8.34 0.22 -11.55
N LEU A 71 -8.94 0.85 -10.54
CA LEU A 71 -9.78 0.18 -9.55
C LEU A 71 -11.19 0.72 -9.63
N THR A 72 -12.16 -0.15 -9.89
CA THR A 72 -13.57 0.24 -9.92
C THR A 72 -14.04 0.59 -8.51
N ALA A 73 -14.75 1.72 -8.38
CA ALA A 73 -15.34 2.13 -7.12
C ALA A 73 -16.30 1.05 -6.58
N PRO A 74 -16.42 0.89 -5.25
CA PRO A 74 -15.90 1.75 -4.19
C PRO A 74 -14.54 1.30 -3.63
N ILE A 75 -13.73 0.54 -4.38
CA ILE A 75 -12.42 0.07 -3.90
C ILE A 75 -11.49 1.27 -3.66
N THR A 76 -10.96 1.39 -2.43
CA THR A 76 -10.06 2.49 -2.03
C THR A 76 -8.78 2.00 -1.33
N ALA A 77 -8.35 0.79 -1.67
CA ALA A 77 -7.10 0.21 -1.21
C ALA A 77 -6.45 -0.60 -2.33
N TYR A 78 -5.12 -0.70 -2.28
CA TYR A 78 -4.32 -1.44 -3.26
C TYR A 78 -3.09 -2.06 -2.60
N HIS A 79 -2.81 -3.32 -2.94
CA HIS A 79 -1.58 -4.00 -2.56
C HIS A 79 -0.63 -3.97 -3.75
N ASP A 80 0.48 -3.25 -3.63
CA ASP A 80 1.50 -3.15 -4.65
C ASP A 80 2.66 -4.10 -4.32
N GLY A 81 2.65 -5.29 -4.95
CA GLY A 81 3.71 -6.29 -4.83
C GLY A 81 4.74 -6.23 -5.97
N ASP A 82 4.58 -5.31 -6.93
CA ASP A 82 5.48 -5.17 -8.08
C ASP A 82 6.55 -4.10 -7.79
N VAL A 83 7.14 -4.14 -6.60
CA VAL A 83 8.09 -3.15 -6.07
C VAL A 83 9.39 -3.83 -5.63
N ASP A 84 10.50 -3.12 -5.81
CA ASP A 84 11.81 -3.63 -5.42
C ASP A 84 12.14 -3.23 -3.97
N GLU A 85 12.66 -4.17 -3.19
CA GLU A 85 13.07 -3.95 -1.80
C GLU A 85 14.13 -2.83 -1.67
N GLY A 86 13.99 -2.00 -0.63
CA GLY A 86 14.88 -0.87 -0.38
C GLY A 86 14.72 0.31 -1.34
N VAL A 87 13.89 0.20 -2.38
CA VAL A 87 13.61 1.30 -3.32
C VAL A 87 12.55 2.24 -2.77
N ASN A 88 12.75 3.54 -2.96
CA ASN A 88 11.77 4.56 -2.62
C ASN A 88 10.85 4.86 -3.82
N TYR A 89 9.55 4.73 -3.60
CA TYR A 89 8.52 5.04 -4.58
C TYR A 89 7.67 6.23 -4.13
N LEU A 90 7.18 6.98 -5.11
CA LEU A 90 6.17 8.01 -4.94
C LEU A 90 4.84 7.53 -5.48
N TYR A 91 3.74 7.87 -4.79
CA TYR A 91 2.38 7.54 -5.21
C TYR A 91 1.44 8.73 -5.12
N TYR A 92 0.50 8.79 -6.06
CA TYR A 92 -0.74 9.54 -5.92
C TYR A 92 -1.89 8.77 -6.57
N VAL A 93 -3.12 9.13 -6.23
CA VAL A 93 -4.33 8.55 -6.83
C VAL A 93 -5.21 9.67 -7.40
N THR A 94 -5.89 9.39 -8.50
CA THR A 94 -6.95 10.24 -9.06
C THR A 94 -8.27 9.48 -9.10
N ALA A 95 -9.38 10.21 -9.05
CA ALA A 95 -10.71 9.68 -9.31
C ALA A 95 -11.09 9.89 -10.78
N TRP A 96 -11.98 9.06 -11.29
CA TRP A 96 -12.57 9.18 -12.61
C TRP A 96 -14.08 9.12 -12.52
N ASP A 97 -14.77 10.01 -13.22
CA ASP A 97 -16.22 10.06 -13.33
C ASP A 97 -16.60 10.49 -14.75
N ASN A 98 -17.40 9.66 -15.42
CA ASN A 98 -18.08 9.99 -16.67
C ASN A 98 -17.18 10.69 -17.73
N GLY A 99 -15.97 10.17 -17.94
CA GLY A 99 -15.05 10.70 -18.95
C GLY A 99 -14.05 11.76 -18.44
N THR A 100 -14.15 12.15 -17.17
CA THR A 100 -13.32 13.20 -16.57
C THR A 100 -12.47 12.63 -15.44
N GLN A 101 -11.17 12.95 -15.46
CA GLN A 101 -10.24 12.63 -14.38
C GLN A 101 -10.10 13.81 -13.42
N SER A 102 -10.07 13.54 -12.12
CA SER A 102 -9.84 14.54 -11.09
C SER A 102 -8.39 15.03 -11.06
N ALA A 103 -8.12 16.09 -10.30
CA ALA A 103 -6.77 16.39 -9.84
C ALA A 103 -6.19 15.24 -8.97
N PRO A 104 -4.86 15.11 -8.84
CA PRO A 104 -4.24 14.10 -7.99
C PRO A 104 -4.47 14.36 -6.50
N SER A 105 -4.43 13.29 -5.70
CA SER A 105 -4.37 13.35 -4.24
C SER A 105 -3.08 14.00 -3.73
N ASN A 106 -2.91 14.03 -2.41
CA ASN A 106 -1.58 14.20 -1.84
C ASN A 106 -0.62 13.13 -2.39
N THR A 107 0.60 13.53 -2.73
CA THR A 107 1.68 12.60 -3.09
C THR A 107 2.35 12.10 -1.82
N ILE A 108 2.60 10.80 -1.73
CA ILE A 108 3.37 10.19 -0.64
C ILE A 108 4.66 9.59 -1.19
N SER A 109 5.70 9.54 -0.35
CA SER A 109 6.97 8.87 -0.62
C SER A 109 7.15 7.77 0.41
N VAL A 110 7.45 6.56 -0.04
CA VAL A 110 7.58 5.38 0.82
C VAL A 110 8.70 4.48 0.30
N THR A 111 9.58 4.06 1.21
CA THR A 111 10.63 3.09 0.92
C THR A 111 10.13 1.68 1.23
N VAL A 112 10.27 0.76 0.28
CA VAL A 112 9.93 -0.66 0.46
C VAL A 112 10.84 -1.24 1.53
N LEU A 113 10.27 -1.93 2.52
CA LEU A 113 11.10 -2.62 3.50
C LEU A 113 11.85 -3.74 2.78
N SER A 114 13.14 -3.81 3.02
CA SER A 114 13.97 -4.95 2.65
C SER A 114 14.07 -5.90 3.83
N GLU A 115 14.26 -7.19 3.56
CA GLU A 115 14.73 -8.09 4.61
C GLU A 115 16.08 -7.58 5.14
N ASP A 116 16.15 -7.33 6.45
CA ASP A 116 17.42 -6.97 7.10
C ASP A 116 18.32 -8.21 7.04
N GLU A 117 19.23 -8.26 6.07
CA GLU A 117 20.25 -9.32 5.97
C GLU A 117 21.04 -9.49 7.28
N ASP A 118 21.20 -8.41 8.06
CA ASP A 118 21.82 -8.40 9.38
C ASP A 118 21.04 -9.24 10.43
N SER A 119 19.72 -9.38 10.29
CA SER A 119 18.88 -10.18 11.20
C SER A 119 19.21 -11.66 11.17
N VAL A 120 19.70 -12.16 10.03
CA VAL A 120 20.11 -13.56 9.83
C VAL A 120 21.60 -13.73 10.09
N ILE A 121 22.43 -12.77 9.69
CA ILE A 121 23.89 -12.87 9.79
C ILE A 121 24.36 -12.88 11.24
N LEU A 122 23.79 -12.06 12.13
CA LEU A 122 24.20 -11.98 13.53
C LEU A 122 24.03 -13.30 14.30
N PRO A 123 22.85 -13.97 14.31
CA PRO A 123 22.70 -15.25 14.99
C PRO A 123 23.56 -16.35 14.34
N VAL A 124 23.66 -16.37 13.01
CA VAL A 124 24.49 -17.36 12.29
C VAL A 124 25.97 -17.18 12.63
N LEU A 125 26.48 -15.94 12.64
CA LEU A 125 27.85 -15.63 13.02
C LEU A 125 28.12 -16.01 14.49
N ALA A 126 27.18 -15.71 15.40
CA ALA A 126 27.29 -16.12 16.80
C ALA A 126 27.35 -17.65 16.95
N ILE A 127 26.54 -18.39 16.19
CA ILE A 127 26.58 -19.86 16.15
C ILE A 127 27.94 -20.33 15.64
N VAL A 128 28.43 -19.80 14.52
CA VAL A 128 29.72 -20.18 13.93
C VAL A 128 30.87 -19.93 14.90
N LEU A 129 30.91 -18.76 15.53
CA LEU A 129 31.93 -18.43 16.54
C LEU A 129 31.85 -19.36 17.76
N SER A 130 30.64 -19.72 18.19
CA SER A 130 30.45 -20.66 19.31
C SER A 130 30.97 -22.07 18.98
N VAL A 131 30.73 -22.56 17.76
CA VAL A 131 31.17 -23.88 17.31
C VAL A 131 32.68 -23.93 17.21
N ILE A 132 33.31 -22.89 16.65
CA ILE A 132 34.78 -22.78 16.58
C ILE A 132 35.37 -22.78 17.99
N ALA A 133 34.81 -21.98 18.91
CA ALA A 133 35.28 -21.94 20.30
C ALA A 133 35.17 -23.31 21.00
N ILE A 134 34.05 -24.01 20.81
CA ILE A 134 33.84 -25.36 21.37
C ILE A 134 34.87 -26.34 20.79
N GLN A 135 35.07 -26.35 19.47
CA GLN A 135 36.05 -27.22 18.82
C GLN A 135 37.47 -26.96 19.34
N VAL A 136 37.87 -25.70 19.48
CA VAL A 136 39.18 -25.32 20.03
C VAL A 136 39.32 -25.78 21.48
N CYS A 137 38.30 -25.58 22.31
CA CYS A 137 38.27 -26.09 23.70
C CYS A 137 38.40 -27.61 23.76
N VAL A 138 37.67 -28.35 22.91
CA VAL A 138 37.74 -29.82 22.85
C VAL A 138 39.15 -30.27 22.45
N VAL A 139 39.74 -29.67 21.41
CA VAL A 139 41.10 -29.99 20.96
C VAL A 139 42.12 -29.72 22.06
N MET A 140 42.02 -28.58 22.76
CA MET A 140 42.90 -28.26 23.88
C MET A 140 42.75 -29.26 25.04
N LEU A 141 41.53 -29.63 25.42
CA LEU A 141 41.29 -30.63 26.46
C LEU A 141 41.89 -31.98 26.09
N LEU A 142 41.66 -32.45 24.86
CA LEU A 142 42.25 -33.70 24.35
C LEU A 142 43.78 -33.67 24.37
N TYR A 143 44.38 -32.52 24.05
CA TYR A 143 45.82 -32.32 24.14
C TYR A 143 46.34 -32.44 25.58
N PHE A 144 45.69 -31.80 26.55
CA PHE A 144 46.07 -31.91 27.97
C PHE A 144 45.91 -33.32 28.53
N PHE A 145 44.82 -34.02 28.18
CA PHE A 145 44.64 -35.41 28.59
C PHE A 145 45.73 -36.33 28.02
N ARG A 146 46.15 -36.08 26.77
CA ARG A 146 47.29 -36.80 26.17
C ARG A 146 48.61 -36.54 26.88
N GLN A 147 48.89 -35.29 27.28
CA GLN A 147 50.11 -34.98 28.04
C GLN A 147 50.15 -35.69 29.40
N LYS A 148 49.03 -35.75 30.12
CA LYS A 148 48.95 -36.48 31.40
C LYS A 148 49.04 -38.01 31.27
N ALA A 149 48.79 -38.56 30.08
CA ALA A 149 48.82 -39.99 29.82
C ALA A 149 50.17 -40.51 29.31
N GLN A 150 51.16 -39.64 29.08
CA GLN A 150 52.54 -40.07 28.81
C GLN A 150 53.27 -40.28 30.15
N PRO A 151 53.80 -41.49 30.41
CA PRO A 151 54.54 -41.80 31.65
C PRO A 151 55.92 -41.14 31.72
#